data_AF-A0A4S0VT32-F1
#
_entry.id   AF-A0A4S0VT32-F1
#
_cell.length_a   1.000
_cell.length_b   1.000
_cell.length_c   1.000
_cell.angle_alpha   90.00
_cell.angle_beta   90.00
_cell.angle_gamma   90.00
#
_symmetry.space_group_name_H-M   'P 1'
#
loop_
_entity.id
_entity.type
_entity.pdbx_description
1 polymer ?
#
loop_
_entity_poly.entity_id
_entity_poly.type
_entity_poly.pdbx_seq_one_letter_code
_entity_poly.pdbx_strand_id
1 'polypeptide(L)' 'MLDQAVKAYSRPPVIAARRGSPALRQCCDSYISPVCTQVVELTDYRQVLWHQQPGHQPMDLEA' A
#
# COMPACT_ATOMS: atom_id res chain seq x y z
N MET A 1 34.15 -33.02 -0.66
CA MET A 1 32.72 -33.37 -0.57
C MET A 1 32.16 -32.53 0.57
N LEU A 2 31.32 -31.50 0.37
CA LEU A 2 30.34 -31.26 -0.68
C LEU A 2 30.15 -29.74 -0.79
N ASP A 3 30.50 -29.17 -1.96
CA ASP A 3 30.00 -27.87 -2.40
C ASP A 3 28.50 -27.97 -2.62
N GLN A 4 27.71 -27.28 -1.80
CA GLN A 4 26.30 -27.03 -2.11
C GLN A 4 26.05 -25.53 -2.07
N ALA A 5 26.45 -24.87 -3.16
CA ALA A 5 26.04 -23.52 -3.47
C ALA A 5 24.51 -23.50 -3.65
N VAL A 6 23.78 -23.16 -2.58
CA VAL A 6 22.40 -22.71 -2.68
C VAL A 6 22.46 -21.37 -3.39
N LYS A 7 22.31 -21.42 -4.72
CA LYS A 7 22.09 -20.28 -5.58
C LYS A 7 20.71 -19.72 -5.26
N ALA A 8 20.59 -19.07 -4.10
CA ALA A 8 19.42 -18.31 -3.72
C ALA A 8 19.28 -17.23 -4.78
N TYR A 9 18.24 -17.32 -5.59
CA TYR A 9 17.84 -16.27 -6.52
C TYR A 9 17.70 -14.99 -5.70
N SER A 10 18.72 -14.14 -5.75
CA SER A 10 18.71 -12.83 -5.13
C SER A 10 17.72 -11.99 -5.91
N ARG A 11 16.43 -12.15 -5.61
CA ARG A 11 15.45 -11.11 -5.94
C ARG A 11 15.93 -9.90 -5.14
N PRO A 12 16.33 -8.80 -5.80
CA PRO A 12 16.63 -7.60 -5.06
C PRO A 12 15.42 -7.31 -4.16
N PRO A 13 15.64 -6.90 -2.90
CA PRO A 13 14.54 -6.54 -2.02
C PRO A 13 13.65 -5.58 -2.79
N VAL A 14 12.35 -5.85 -2.85
CA VAL A 14 11.40 -4.93 -3.48
C VAL A 14 11.51 -3.65 -2.70
N ILE A 15 12.25 -2.68 -3.23
CA ILE A 15 12.30 -1.32 -2.70
C ILE A 15 10.91 -0.77 -3.02
N ALA A 16 9.97 -0.95 -2.10
CA ALA A 16 8.71 -0.22 -2.15
C ALA A 16 9.11 1.26 -2.10
N ALA A 17 8.96 1.96 -3.22
CA ALA A 17 9.09 3.40 -3.24
C ALA A 17 8.24 3.93 -2.09
N ARG A 18 8.85 4.65 -1.14
CA ARG A 18 8.09 5.32 -0.09
C ARG A 18 7.14 6.26 -0.81
N ARG A 19 5.87 5.87 -0.90
CA ARG A 19 4.85 6.76 -1.44
C ARG A 19 4.82 7.94 -0.49
N GLY A 20 5.08 9.14 -1.02
CA GLY A 20 4.76 10.35 -0.26
C GLY A 20 3.31 10.24 0.17
N SER A 21 2.99 10.78 1.34
CA SER A 21 1.59 10.92 1.75
C SER A 21 0.81 11.49 0.55
N PRO A 22 -0.41 10.99 0.27
CA PRO A 22 -1.22 11.59 -0.77
C PRO A 22 -1.21 13.11 -0.60
N ALA A 23 -1.36 13.88 -1.68
CA ALA A 23 -1.54 15.32 -1.60
C ALA A 23 -2.91 15.63 -0.97
N LEU A 24 -3.04 15.32 0.32
CA LEU A 24 -4.21 15.55 1.14
C LEU A 24 -4.26 17.06 1.31
N ARG A 25 -5.31 17.70 0.78
CA ARG A 25 -5.63 19.06 1.21
C ARG A 25 -5.87 18.96 2.71
N GLN A 26 -5.14 19.74 3.50
CA GLN A 26 -5.10 19.65 4.97
C GLN A 26 -6.46 19.84 5.68
N CYS A 27 -7.55 20.12 4.94
CA CYS A 27 -8.91 20.31 5.47
C CYS A 27 -9.87 19.15 5.18
N CYS A 28 -9.44 18.04 4.58
CA CYS A 28 -10.32 16.94 4.22
C CYS A 28 -9.98 15.72 5.08
N ASP A 29 -10.96 15.22 5.85
CA ASP A 29 -10.83 13.96 6.60
C ASP A 29 -10.82 12.73 5.70
N SER A 30 -10.92 12.92 4.38
CA SER A 30 -10.86 11.86 3.39
C SER A 30 -10.17 12.27 2.08
N TYR A 31 -9.81 11.27 1.27
CA TYR A 31 -9.28 11.46 -0.08
C TYR A 31 -9.75 10.37 -1.03
N ILE A 32 -9.72 10.64 -2.33
CA ILE A 32 -10.03 9.63 -3.36
C ILE A 32 -8.74 8.90 -3.73
N SER A 33 -8.71 7.59 -3.54
CA SER A 33 -7.58 6.76 -3.95
C SER A 33 -7.42 6.78 -5.48
N PRO A 34 -6.23 7.10 -6.02
CA PRO A 34 -5.99 7.06 -7.46
C PRO A 34 -5.90 5.63 -8.03
N VAL A 35 -5.83 4.61 -7.17
CA VAL A 35 -5.68 3.21 -7.57
C VAL A 35 -7.03 2.54 -7.78
N CYS A 36 -7.93 2.70 -6.81
CA CYS A 36 -9.22 2.00 -6.76
C CYS A 36 -10.42 2.95 -6.82
N THR A 37 -10.19 4.27 -6.89
CA THR A 37 -11.22 5.34 -6.90
C THR A 37 -12.13 5.38 -5.67
N GLN A 38 -11.82 4.61 -4.63
CA GLN A 38 -12.55 4.62 -3.37
C GLN A 38 -12.23 5.88 -2.55
N VAL A 39 -13.24 6.41 -1.87
CA VAL A 39 -13.07 7.45 -0.84
C VAL A 39 -12.50 6.79 0.41
N VAL A 40 -11.33 7.27 0.82
CA VAL A 40 -10.57 6.77 1.96
C VAL A 40 -10.69 7.79 3.08
N GLU A 41 -11.34 7.40 4.17
CA GLU A 41 -11.40 8.19 5.40
C GLU A 41 -10.05 8.07 6.13
N LEU A 42 -9.39 9.20 6.36
CA LEU A 42 -8.11 9.29 7.07
C LEU A 42 -8.27 9.00 8.57
N THR A 43 -9.49 9.16 9.09
CA THR A 43 -9.85 8.80 10.46
C THR A 43 -9.96 7.28 10.66
N ASP A 44 -10.21 6.53 9.59
CA ASP A 44 -10.24 5.07 9.62
C ASP A 44 -8.85 4.48 9.33
N TYR A 45 -8.16 4.08 10.40
CA TYR A 45 -6.84 3.47 10.32
C TYR A 45 -6.81 2.21 9.44
N ARG A 46 -7.89 1.41 9.39
CA ARG A 46 -7.94 0.20 8.57
C ARG A 46 -7.93 0.55 7.08
N GLN A 47 -8.70 1.57 6.71
CA GLN A 47 -8.69 2.13 5.36
C GLN A 47 -7.32 2.66 4.98
N VAL A 48 -6.72 3.48 5.84
CA VAL A 48 -5.38 4.04 5.56
C VAL A 48 -4.35 2.93 5.36
N LEU A 49 -4.34 1.90 6.21
CA LEU A 49 -3.37 0.82 6.13
C LEU A 49 -3.56 -0.05 4.87
N TRP A 50 -4.81 -0.36 4.51
CA TRP A 50 -5.11 -1.13 3.30
C TRP A 50 -4.64 -0.41 2.03
N HIS A 51 -4.92 0.89 1.94
CA HIS A 51 -4.60 1.69 0.76
C HIS A 51 -3.09 1.96 0.58
N GLN A 52 -2.26 1.64 1.56
CA GLN A 52 -0.79 1.66 1.41
C GLN A 52 -0.27 0.46 0.60
N GLN A 53 -1.04 -0.62 0.48
CA GLN A 53 -0.62 -1.81 -0.28
C GLN A 53 -0.70 -1.55 -1.79
N PRO A 54 0.30 -1.95 -2.59
CA PRO A 54 0.24 -1.82 -4.04
C PRO A 54 -0.82 -2.76 -4.63
N GLY A 55 -1.64 -2.25 -5.55
CA GLY A 55 -2.66 -3.06 -6.23
C GLY A 55 -3.86 -3.46 -5.36
N HIS A 56 -4.07 -2.77 -4.24
CA HIS A 56 -5.26 -2.97 -3.40
C HIS A 56 -6.55 -2.79 -4.23
N GLN A 57 -7.54 -3.59 -3.91
CA GLN A 57 -8.91 -3.44 -4.41
C GLN A 57 -9.72 -2.54 -3.46
N PRO A 58 -10.84 -1.96 -3.91
CA PRO A 58 -11.78 -1.29 -3.02
C PRO A 58 -12.12 -2.22 -1.84
N MET A 59 -12.13 -1.65 -0.63
CA MET A 59 -12.51 -2.40 0.56
C MET A 59 -14.02 -2.37 0.74
N ASP A 60 -14.61 -3.51 1.10
CA ASP A 60 -16.03 -3.57 1.43
C ASP A 60 -16.27 -2.82 2.73
N LEU A 61 -16.98 -1.69 2.63
CA LEU A 61 -17.44 -0.93 3.78
C LEU A 61 -18.72 -1.59 4.27
N GLU A 62 -18.63 -2.48 5.28
CA GLU A 62 -19.82 -2.90 6.01
C GLU A 62 -20.40 -1.67 6.73
N ALA A 63 -21.64 -1.33 6.41
CA ALA A 63 -22.36 -0.14 6.86
C ALA A 63 -22.79 -0.20 8.33
#